data_AF-U5CZ20-F1
#
_entry.id   AF-U5CZ20-F1
#
_cell.length_a   1.000
_cell.length_b   1.000
_cell.length_c   1.000
_cell.angle_alpha   90.00
_cell.angle_beta   90.00
_cell.angle_gamma   90.00
#
_symmetry.space_group_name_H-M   'P 1'
#
loop_
_entity.id
_entity.type
_entity.pdbx_description
1 polymer ?
#
loop_
_entity_poly.entity_id
_entity_poly.type
_entity_poly.pdbx_seq_one_letter_code
_entity_poly.pdbx_strand_id
1 'polypeptide(L)'
;MLLRCSFTRPHHLSWLFSPPPLNHHLSSSLCLSSRWRLFSIQASSTSISSSSSSSSSASSPPKPSKETLNFVKRALFVPPGVETDNVSEEMVLPGSNIVIGPYAGDAQIKQVDFVKSSSRPRDCPKDGLPEFAILGRSNVGKSSLINALVRKKEVALTSKKPGKTQLINHFLINKSWYIVDLPGYGFANAPEAARMDWSSFTKGYFLNRETLVAVLLLVDASIPPQKIDLDCANWLGRNNIPLTYVFTKCDKKKSGKGKRPDENIKDFQEFIKKSYREPPPWIMTSSFTGLGRDELLLHMSQLRNYWDN
;
A
#
# COMPACT_ATOMS: atom_id res chain seq x y z
N MET A 1 10.36 -45.45 5.33
CA MET A 1 11.06 -44.30 5.95
C MET A 1 11.40 -43.32 4.83
N LEU A 2 10.44 -42.49 4.44
CA LEU A 2 10.59 -41.52 3.36
C LEU A 2 10.79 -40.14 3.98
N LEU A 3 11.95 -39.55 3.71
CA LEU A 3 12.31 -38.21 4.17
C LEU A 3 11.30 -37.20 3.61
N ARG A 4 10.73 -36.40 4.51
CA ARG A 4 9.98 -35.19 4.18
C ARG A 4 10.94 -34.18 3.56
N CYS A 5 10.82 -33.92 2.26
CA CYS A 5 11.31 -32.68 1.67
C CYS A 5 10.49 -31.52 2.26
N SER A 6 11.14 -30.74 3.11
CA SER A 6 10.69 -29.42 3.55
C SER A 6 10.65 -28.47 2.36
N PHE A 7 9.45 -28.24 1.81
CA PHE A 7 9.21 -27.17 0.85
C PHE A 7 9.32 -25.83 1.58
N THR A 8 10.44 -25.14 1.37
CA THR A 8 10.65 -23.73 1.73
C THR A 8 9.87 -22.84 0.78
N ARG A 9 9.26 -21.76 1.31
CA ARG A 9 8.58 -20.70 0.54
C ARG A 9 9.35 -20.36 -0.74
N PRO A 10 8.69 -20.10 -1.89
CA PRO A 10 9.37 -19.48 -3.02
C PRO A 10 9.91 -18.12 -2.57
N HIS A 11 11.23 -18.03 -2.42
CA HIS A 11 11.94 -16.84 -1.92
C HIS A 11 11.93 -15.64 -2.89
N HIS A 12 11.18 -15.72 -4.00
CA HIS A 12 11.33 -14.83 -5.14
C HIS A 12 10.82 -13.40 -4.91
N LEU A 13 9.83 -13.18 -4.02
CA LEU A 13 9.32 -11.84 -3.72
C LEU A 13 9.81 -11.27 -2.39
N SER A 14 10.27 -12.10 -1.43
CA SER A 14 10.59 -11.62 -0.07
C SER A 14 11.72 -10.59 -0.02
N TRP A 15 12.68 -10.66 -0.95
CA TRP A 15 13.80 -9.72 -1.01
C TRP A 15 13.40 -8.29 -1.39
N LEU A 16 12.32 -8.12 -2.17
CA LEU A 16 11.82 -6.81 -2.61
C LEU A 16 11.20 -5.97 -1.47
N PHE A 17 10.94 -6.58 -0.29
CA PHE A 17 10.14 -5.95 0.77
C PHE A 17 10.79 -6.00 2.16
N SER A 18 12.06 -6.42 2.28
CA SER A 18 12.71 -6.63 3.58
C SER A 18 13.38 -5.35 4.12
N PRO A 19 13.09 -4.91 5.37
CA PRO A 19 13.87 -3.90 6.08
C PRO A 19 15.18 -4.50 6.62
N PRO A 20 16.24 -3.70 6.88
CA PRO A 20 17.50 -4.21 7.40
C PRO A 20 17.34 -4.78 8.83
N PRO A 21 18.20 -5.74 9.25
CA PRO A 21 18.26 -6.18 10.63
C PRO A 21 18.71 -5.01 11.53
N LEU A 22 18.03 -4.83 12.66
CA LEU A 22 18.41 -3.83 13.67
C LEU A 22 19.68 -4.29 14.38
N ASN A 23 20.78 -3.55 14.19
CA ASN A 23 21.92 -3.63 15.12
C ASN A 23 21.47 -3.10 16.48
N HIS A 24 21.32 -4.00 17.46
CA HIS A 24 21.15 -3.64 18.86
C HIS A 24 22.47 -3.08 19.38
N HIS A 25 22.69 -1.76 19.29
CA HIS A 25 23.51 -1.00 20.23
C HIS A 25 23.26 0.49 20.02
N LEU A 26 22.50 1.11 20.94
CA LEU A 26 22.91 2.30 21.70
C LEU A 26 21.72 2.82 22.53
N SER A 27 22.02 3.06 23.79
CA SER A 27 21.11 3.38 24.88
C SER A 27 20.70 4.86 24.92
N SER A 28 19.48 5.07 25.40
CA SER A 28 19.01 6.14 26.29
C SER A 28 19.42 7.62 26.09
N SER A 29 18.37 8.44 26.25
CA SER A 29 18.33 9.85 26.65
C SER A 29 18.52 10.91 25.56
N LEU A 30 17.43 11.63 25.26
CA LEU A 30 17.26 13.04 25.65
C LEU A 30 15.89 13.57 25.18
N CYS A 31 15.06 13.92 26.16
CA CYS A 31 14.03 14.95 26.01
C CYS A 31 14.69 16.27 25.58
N LEU A 32 14.02 17.09 24.75
CA LEU A 32 13.62 18.46 25.12
C LEU A 32 12.86 19.18 23.97
N SER A 33 11.71 19.75 24.37
CA SER A 33 11.02 20.97 23.94
C SER A 33 11.20 21.60 22.55
N SER A 34 10.06 21.70 21.86
CA SER A 34 9.48 22.88 21.17
C SER A 34 10.27 24.20 21.10
N ARG A 35 10.55 24.67 19.88
CA ARG A 35 10.36 26.07 19.45
C ARG A 35 10.45 26.23 17.93
N TRP A 36 9.34 26.64 17.31
CA TRP A 36 9.31 27.10 15.92
C TRP A 36 9.72 28.58 15.88
N ARG A 37 10.74 28.94 15.09
CA ARG A 37 11.00 30.33 14.68
C ARG A 37 10.70 30.46 13.19
N LEU A 38 9.76 31.35 12.89
CA LEU A 38 9.44 31.85 11.55
C LEU A 38 10.54 32.84 11.14
N PHE A 39 11.08 32.69 9.93
CA PHE A 39 11.80 33.76 9.25
C PHE A 39 10.89 34.35 8.17
N SER A 40 10.48 35.59 8.39
CA SER A 40 9.88 36.48 7.40
C SER A 40 10.99 37.00 6.47
N ILE A 41 10.77 36.97 5.16
CA ILE A 41 11.58 37.71 4.19
C ILE A 41 10.76 38.91 3.73
N GLN A 42 11.33 40.10 3.93
CA GLN A 42 10.79 41.40 3.53
C GLN A 42 10.74 41.52 2.00
N ALA A 43 9.65 42.10 1.53
CA ALA A 43 9.50 42.60 0.17
C ALA A 43 10.23 43.95 0.05
N SER A 44 11.03 44.11 -1.00
CA SER A 44 11.56 45.39 -1.45
C SER A 44 11.04 45.67 -2.86
N SER A 45 10.38 46.81 -2.96
CA SER A 45 9.72 47.40 -4.12
C SER A 45 10.71 48.02 -5.11
N THR A 46 10.50 47.76 -6.40
CA THR A 46 10.93 48.68 -7.47
C THR A 46 9.90 48.66 -8.60
N SER A 47 9.33 49.84 -8.85
CA SER A 47 8.40 50.17 -9.91
C SER A 47 9.16 50.62 -11.16
N ILE A 48 8.87 50.05 -12.34
CA ILE A 48 9.09 50.69 -13.64
C ILE A 48 7.91 50.38 -14.58
N SER A 49 7.54 51.40 -15.33
CA SER A 49 6.36 51.65 -16.15
C SER A 49 6.25 50.86 -17.47
N SER A 50 5.03 50.92 -18.00
CA SER A 50 4.43 50.37 -19.23
C SER A 50 5.11 50.64 -20.57
N SER A 51 5.06 49.67 -21.49
CA SER A 51 4.54 49.81 -22.87
C SER A 51 4.52 48.46 -23.62
N SER A 52 3.88 48.44 -24.79
CA SER A 52 3.17 47.34 -25.45
C SER A 52 3.97 46.44 -26.43
N SER A 53 3.34 45.28 -26.72
CA SER A 53 3.38 44.46 -27.96
C SER A 53 4.69 43.75 -28.38
N SER A 54 4.69 42.41 -28.38
CA SER A 54 4.67 41.54 -29.59
C SER A 54 5.21 40.12 -29.33
N SER A 55 4.50 39.13 -29.90
CA SER A 55 4.91 37.81 -30.43
C SER A 55 5.92 36.87 -29.71
N SER A 56 5.44 35.64 -29.52
CA SER A 56 6.11 34.34 -29.73
C SER A 56 7.31 33.91 -28.86
N SER A 57 7.08 32.95 -27.98
CA SER A 57 7.59 31.57 -28.14
C SER A 57 7.17 30.73 -26.92
N ALA A 58 6.44 29.64 -27.17
CA ALA A 58 6.15 28.65 -26.16
C ALA A 58 7.45 27.88 -25.86
N SER A 59 8.14 28.24 -24.78
CA SER A 59 9.22 27.42 -24.25
C SER A 59 8.61 26.16 -23.63
N SER A 60 8.93 25.02 -24.23
CA SER A 60 8.67 23.72 -23.62
C SER A 60 9.43 23.64 -22.28
N PRO A 61 8.85 23.01 -21.26
CA PRO A 61 9.51 22.88 -19.96
C PRO A 61 10.87 22.17 -20.13
N PRO A 62 11.91 22.58 -19.38
CA PRO A 62 13.24 22.00 -19.50
C PRO A 62 13.20 20.50 -19.17
N LYS A 63 13.80 19.68 -20.05
CA LYS A 63 13.94 18.24 -19.81
C LYS A 63 14.75 18.01 -18.52
N PRO A 64 14.33 17.09 -17.64
CA PRO A 64 15.00 16.86 -16.36
C PRO A 64 16.45 16.41 -16.56
N SER A 65 17.34 16.87 -15.67
CA SER A 65 18.76 16.47 -15.66
C SER A 65 18.92 14.98 -15.32
N LYS A 66 20.00 14.33 -15.79
CA LYS A 66 20.28 12.90 -15.53
C LYS A 66 20.28 12.54 -14.04
N GLU A 67 20.72 13.45 -13.18
CA GLU A 67 20.71 13.27 -11.72
C GLU A 67 19.28 13.26 -11.14
N THR A 68 18.40 14.13 -11.66
CA THR A 68 16.98 14.17 -11.29
C THR A 68 16.28 12.87 -11.71
N LEU A 69 16.59 12.37 -12.91
CA LEU A 69 16.06 11.10 -13.42
C LEU A 69 16.50 9.91 -12.55
N ASN A 70 17.77 9.87 -12.14
CA ASN A 70 18.30 8.84 -11.23
C ASN A 70 17.68 8.91 -9.83
N PHE A 71 17.39 10.11 -9.32
CA PHE A 71 16.68 10.27 -8.04
C PHE A 71 15.23 9.77 -8.12
N VAL A 72 14.53 10.10 -9.21
CA VAL A 72 13.15 9.61 -9.45
C VAL A 72 13.15 8.07 -9.52
N LYS A 73 14.10 7.46 -10.23
CA LYS A 73 14.23 6.00 -10.32
C LYS A 73 14.42 5.32 -8.96
N ARG A 74 15.13 5.94 -8.01
CA ARG A 74 15.31 5.41 -6.63
C ARG A 74 14.05 5.45 -5.76
N ALA A 75 13.00 6.15 -6.19
CA ALA A 75 11.72 6.23 -5.48
C ALA A 75 10.65 5.30 -6.07
N LEU A 76 10.95 4.65 -7.21
CA LEU A 76 10.03 3.73 -7.90
C LEU A 76 10.17 2.31 -7.37
N PHE A 77 9.03 1.63 -7.23
CA PHE A 77 8.98 0.19 -7.13
C PHE A 77 9.10 -0.40 -8.55
N VAL A 78 10.19 -1.13 -8.78
CA VAL A 78 10.46 -1.81 -10.04
C VAL A 78 10.17 -3.30 -9.85
N PRO A 79 9.18 -3.88 -10.57
CA PRO A 79 8.85 -5.28 -10.43
C PRO A 79 9.93 -6.18 -11.05
N PRO A 80 9.94 -7.48 -10.72
CA PRO A 80 10.79 -8.46 -11.39
C PRO A 80 10.66 -8.41 -12.91
N GLY A 81 11.78 -8.62 -13.60
CA GLY A 81 11.85 -8.65 -15.06
C GLY A 81 11.94 -7.27 -15.74
N VAL A 82 12.04 -6.18 -14.99
CA VAL A 82 12.26 -4.84 -15.53
C VAL A 82 13.68 -4.36 -15.21
N GLU A 83 14.42 -3.98 -16.24
CA GLU A 83 15.72 -3.33 -16.09
C GLU A 83 15.54 -1.84 -15.74
N THR A 84 16.21 -1.38 -14.68
CA THR A 84 16.07 0.00 -14.16
C THR A 84 16.46 1.08 -15.18
N ASP A 85 17.34 0.76 -16.12
CA ASP A 85 17.80 1.70 -17.15
C ASP A 85 16.72 1.98 -18.20
N ASN A 86 15.83 1.01 -18.43
CA ASN A 86 14.77 1.06 -19.44
C ASN A 86 13.45 1.66 -18.92
N VAL A 87 13.37 2.02 -17.64
CA VAL A 87 12.18 2.62 -17.04
C VAL A 87 11.95 4.03 -17.60
N SER A 88 10.82 4.22 -18.28
CA SER A 88 10.29 5.51 -18.71
C SER A 88 9.12 5.97 -17.83
N GLU A 89 8.76 7.26 -17.90
CA GLU A 89 7.64 7.81 -17.12
C GLU A 89 6.29 7.18 -17.47
N GLU A 90 6.10 6.78 -18.74
CA GLU A 90 4.88 6.15 -19.24
C GLU A 90 4.66 4.75 -18.67
N MET A 91 5.72 4.11 -18.18
CA MET A 91 5.64 2.81 -17.52
C MET A 91 5.20 2.92 -16.05
N VAL A 92 5.07 4.12 -15.49
CA VAL A 92 4.67 4.30 -14.09
C VAL A 92 3.16 4.42 -14.00
N LEU A 93 2.53 3.57 -13.17
CA LEU A 93 1.10 3.62 -12.93
C LEU A 93 0.70 4.99 -12.34
N PRO A 94 -0.30 5.70 -12.92
CA PRO A 94 -0.74 6.99 -12.41
C PRO A 94 -1.13 6.95 -10.92
N GLY A 95 -0.70 7.96 -10.15
CA GLY A 95 -1.01 8.05 -8.72
C GLY A 95 -0.32 6.97 -7.87
N SER A 96 0.83 6.47 -8.31
CA SER A 96 1.61 5.42 -7.64
C SER A 96 3.12 5.67 -7.78
N ASN A 97 3.95 4.79 -7.21
CA ASN A 97 5.36 4.64 -7.58
C ASN A 97 5.66 3.33 -8.32
N ILE A 98 4.66 2.69 -8.90
CA ILE A 98 4.75 1.31 -9.39
C ILE A 98 5.04 1.31 -10.89
N VAL A 99 6.11 0.63 -11.29
CA VAL A 99 6.43 0.41 -12.70
C VAL A 99 5.67 -0.81 -13.23
N ILE A 100 5.14 -0.69 -14.44
CA ILE A 100 4.56 -1.77 -15.23
C ILE A 100 5.71 -2.56 -15.87
N GLY A 101 5.72 -3.85 -15.60
CA GLY A 101 6.68 -4.82 -16.09
C GLY A 101 6.05 -5.90 -16.96
N PRO A 102 6.84 -6.89 -17.39
CA PRO A 102 6.44 -7.86 -18.42
C PRO A 102 5.33 -8.81 -17.97
N TYR A 103 5.13 -8.96 -16.66
CA TYR A 103 4.10 -9.85 -16.10
C TYR A 103 2.72 -9.17 -15.98
N ALA A 104 2.60 -7.88 -16.30
CA ALA A 104 1.34 -7.16 -16.22
C ALA A 104 0.35 -7.61 -17.32
N GLY A 105 -0.68 -8.35 -16.93
CA GLY A 105 -1.72 -8.86 -17.84
C GLY A 105 -2.88 -9.52 -17.07
N ASP A 106 -3.99 -9.84 -17.72
CA ASP A 106 -5.14 -10.54 -17.10
C ASP A 106 -5.66 -9.91 -15.78
N ALA A 107 -5.77 -8.59 -15.78
CA ALA A 107 -6.19 -7.79 -14.62
C ALA A 107 -7.71 -7.72 -14.42
N GLN A 108 -8.50 -8.09 -15.44
CA GLN A 108 -9.96 -7.92 -15.41
C GLN A 108 -10.62 -8.91 -14.45
N ILE A 109 -11.51 -8.40 -13.59
CA ILE A 109 -12.41 -9.22 -12.77
C ILE A 109 -13.72 -9.45 -13.52
N LYS A 110 -13.97 -10.70 -13.94
CA LYS A 110 -15.18 -11.14 -14.64
C LYS A 110 -16.17 -11.80 -13.68
N GLN A 111 -15.66 -12.57 -12.70
CA GLN A 111 -16.45 -13.29 -11.73
C GLN A 111 -15.88 -13.11 -10.32
N VAL A 112 -16.78 -13.06 -9.34
CA VAL A 112 -16.46 -13.11 -7.90
C VAL A 112 -17.49 -13.97 -7.19
N ASP A 113 -17.01 -14.92 -6.40
CA ASP A 113 -17.81 -15.81 -5.56
C ASP A 113 -17.35 -15.69 -4.10
N PHE A 114 -18.29 -15.51 -3.17
CA PHE A 114 -17.97 -15.62 -1.74
C PHE A 114 -17.88 -17.11 -1.38
N VAL A 115 -16.70 -17.54 -0.92
CA VAL A 115 -16.45 -18.96 -0.63
C VAL A 115 -16.76 -19.28 0.82
N LYS A 116 -16.13 -18.58 1.77
CA LYS A 116 -16.32 -18.81 3.20
C LYS A 116 -15.76 -17.71 4.09
N SER A 117 -16.27 -17.68 5.32
CA SER A 117 -15.67 -16.99 6.46
C SER A 117 -15.01 -17.99 7.41
N SER A 118 -13.77 -17.71 7.83
CA SER A 118 -12.99 -18.60 8.70
C SER A 118 -12.61 -17.87 9.99
N SER A 119 -12.82 -18.52 11.14
CA SER A 119 -12.42 -17.99 12.45
C SER A 119 -10.99 -18.35 12.84
N ARG A 120 -10.37 -19.34 12.18
CA ARG A 120 -8.97 -19.79 12.39
C ARG A 120 -8.25 -19.93 11.04
N PRO A 121 -6.93 -19.66 10.94
CA PRO A 121 -6.21 -19.75 9.67
C PRO A 121 -6.23 -21.17 9.10
N ARG A 122 -6.20 -22.19 9.97
CA ARG A 122 -6.31 -23.61 9.60
C ARG A 122 -7.60 -23.99 8.88
N ASP A 123 -8.65 -23.20 9.06
CA ASP A 123 -9.97 -23.42 8.47
C ASP A 123 -10.08 -22.74 7.09
N CYS A 124 -9.09 -21.95 6.65
CA CYS A 124 -9.10 -21.29 5.33
C CYS A 124 -9.02 -22.31 4.18
N PRO A 125 -9.47 -21.97 2.95
CA PRO A 125 -9.29 -22.81 1.76
C PRO A 125 -7.84 -23.28 1.58
N LYS A 126 -7.65 -24.51 1.11
CA LYS A 126 -6.33 -25.15 0.90
C LYS A 126 -6.18 -25.72 -0.51
N ASP A 127 -6.83 -25.07 -1.46
CA ASP A 127 -6.81 -25.40 -2.89
C ASP A 127 -5.55 -24.90 -3.63
N GLY A 128 -4.66 -24.17 -2.94
CA GLY A 128 -3.35 -23.77 -3.46
C GLY A 128 -3.39 -22.52 -4.36
N LEU A 129 -4.54 -21.87 -4.50
CA LEU A 129 -4.68 -20.70 -5.36
C LEU A 129 -3.99 -19.46 -4.75
N PRO A 130 -3.35 -18.60 -5.56
CA PRO A 130 -2.72 -17.38 -5.10
C PRO A 130 -3.74 -16.43 -4.47
N GLU A 131 -3.29 -15.64 -3.49
CA GLU A 131 -4.19 -14.75 -2.77
C GLU A 131 -3.56 -13.41 -2.38
N PHE A 132 -4.41 -12.38 -2.37
CA PHE A 132 -4.09 -11.05 -1.87
C PHE A 132 -4.89 -10.77 -0.61
N ALA A 133 -4.18 -10.53 0.50
CA ALA A 133 -4.81 -10.22 1.77
C ALA A 133 -4.99 -8.70 1.93
N ILE A 134 -6.21 -8.26 2.19
CA ILE A 134 -6.55 -6.86 2.47
C ILE A 134 -6.52 -6.66 3.98
N LEU A 135 -5.61 -5.80 4.44
CA LEU A 135 -5.43 -5.46 5.83
C LEU A 135 -5.51 -3.95 6.02
N GLY A 136 -5.99 -3.50 7.18
CA GLY A 136 -5.97 -2.09 7.52
C GLY A 136 -6.88 -1.78 8.68
N ARG A 137 -6.69 -0.60 9.27
CA ARG A 137 -7.45 -0.14 10.45
C ARG A 137 -8.96 -0.23 10.23
N SER A 138 -9.72 -0.40 11.31
CA SER A 138 -11.18 -0.30 11.23
C SER A 138 -11.60 1.02 10.56
N ASN A 139 -12.61 0.95 9.69
CA ASN A 139 -13.13 2.08 8.91
C ASN A 139 -12.13 2.74 7.92
N VAL A 140 -10.99 2.12 7.63
CA VAL A 140 -10.06 2.60 6.59
C VAL A 140 -10.68 2.52 5.18
N GLY A 141 -11.57 1.56 4.94
CA GLY A 141 -12.22 1.38 3.63
C GLY A 141 -12.07 0.00 2.98
N LYS A 142 -11.64 -1.04 3.72
CA LYS A 142 -11.46 -2.42 3.19
C LYS A 142 -12.64 -2.93 2.37
N SER A 143 -13.83 -3.04 2.97
CA SER A 143 -15.03 -3.53 2.26
C SER A 143 -15.43 -2.64 1.09
N SER A 144 -15.23 -1.32 1.20
CA SER A 144 -15.48 -0.37 0.11
C SER A 144 -14.52 -0.58 -1.06
N LEU A 145 -13.24 -0.82 -0.78
CA LEU A 145 -12.25 -1.15 -1.80
C LEU A 145 -12.57 -2.48 -2.47
N ILE A 146 -12.92 -3.52 -1.72
CA ILE A 146 -13.32 -4.83 -2.29
C ILE A 146 -14.47 -4.66 -3.27
N ASN A 147 -15.56 -4.00 -2.84
CA ASN A 147 -16.72 -3.75 -3.70
C ASN A 147 -16.36 -2.91 -4.94
N ALA A 148 -15.46 -1.94 -4.80
CA ALA A 148 -14.98 -1.14 -5.92
C ALA A 148 -14.17 -2.00 -6.91
N LEU A 149 -13.23 -2.83 -6.43
CA LEU A 149 -12.41 -3.72 -7.27
C LEU A 149 -13.30 -4.65 -8.11
N VAL A 150 -14.25 -5.32 -7.47
CA VAL A 150 -15.12 -6.31 -8.13
C VAL A 150 -16.31 -5.71 -8.88
N ARG A 151 -16.50 -4.38 -8.82
CA ARG A 151 -17.64 -3.64 -9.40
C ARG A 151 -19.02 -4.22 -9.04
N LYS A 152 -19.15 -4.81 -7.85
CA LYS A 152 -20.43 -5.31 -7.31
C LYS A 152 -20.70 -4.65 -5.97
N LYS A 153 -21.95 -4.26 -5.76
CA LYS A 153 -22.40 -3.75 -4.46
C LYS A 153 -22.53 -4.92 -3.49
N GLU A 154 -22.13 -4.68 -2.24
CA GLU A 154 -22.42 -5.55 -1.08
C GLU A 154 -21.82 -6.98 -1.11
N VAL A 155 -20.81 -7.25 -1.94
CA VAL A 155 -20.04 -8.50 -1.86
C VAL A 155 -19.29 -8.56 -0.52
N ALA A 156 -18.64 -7.46 -0.13
CA ALA A 156 -18.14 -7.26 1.21
C ALA A 156 -19.08 -6.29 1.96
N LEU A 157 -19.59 -6.75 3.12
CA LEU A 157 -20.47 -5.93 3.95
C LEU A 157 -19.73 -4.67 4.43
N THR A 158 -20.29 -3.50 4.11
CA THR A 158 -19.77 -2.20 4.57
C THR A 158 -20.51 -1.78 5.84
N SER A 159 -19.79 -1.38 6.89
CA SER A 159 -20.42 -0.83 8.11
C SER A 159 -19.61 0.34 8.64
N LYS A 160 -20.31 1.34 9.18
CA LYS A 160 -19.69 2.47 9.89
C LYS A 160 -19.26 2.08 11.32
N LYS A 161 -19.87 1.04 11.90
CA LYS A 161 -19.54 0.56 13.26
C LYS A 161 -18.29 -0.31 13.22
N PRO A 162 -17.23 0.02 13.98
CA PRO A 162 -16.05 -0.84 14.12
C PRO A 162 -16.42 -2.23 14.66
N GLY A 163 -15.72 -3.27 14.23
CA GLY A 163 -15.71 -4.59 14.90
C GLY A 163 -16.51 -5.69 14.22
N LYS A 164 -17.11 -5.45 13.04
CA LYS A 164 -17.94 -6.46 12.35
C LYS A 164 -17.16 -7.57 11.65
N THR A 165 -16.05 -7.26 10.98
CA THR A 165 -15.21 -8.30 10.36
C THR A 165 -14.31 -8.91 11.43
N GLN A 166 -14.77 -10.02 12.04
CA GLN A 166 -14.00 -10.84 12.99
C GLN A 166 -13.49 -12.13 12.37
N LEU A 167 -13.92 -12.43 11.14
CA LEU A 167 -13.57 -13.63 10.39
C LEU A 167 -12.73 -13.26 9.17
N ILE A 168 -11.96 -14.21 8.68
CA ILE A 168 -11.27 -14.11 7.39
C ILE A 168 -12.25 -14.48 6.29
N ASN A 169 -12.57 -13.54 5.40
CA ASN A 169 -13.48 -13.79 4.29
C ASN A 169 -12.70 -14.03 3.00
N HIS A 170 -13.00 -15.13 2.31
CA HIS A 170 -12.38 -15.47 1.02
C HIS A 170 -13.37 -15.21 -0.11
N PHE A 171 -12.94 -14.39 -1.07
CA PHE A 171 -13.65 -14.11 -2.31
C PHE A 171 -12.85 -14.70 -3.47
N LEU A 172 -13.37 -15.75 -4.10
CA LEU A 172 -12.75 -16.38 -5.26
C LEU A 172 -13.00 -15.52 -6.49
N ILE A 173 -11.92 -15.09 -7.14
CA ILE A 173 -11.95 -14.21 -8.30
C ILE A 173 -11.59 -15.01 -9.54
N ASN A 174 -12.44 -14.91 -10.57
CA ASN A 174 -12.27 -15.60 -11.86
C ASN A 174 -11.96 -17.10 -11.75
N LYS A 175 -12.34 -17.74 -10.63
CA LYS A 175 -12.03 -19.14 -10.30
C LYS A 175 -10.53 -19.47 -10.23
N SER A 176 -9.64 -18.48 -10.07
CA SER A 176 -8.19 -18.70 -10.14
C SER A 176 -7.37 -18.06 -9.02
N TRP A 177 -7.91 -17.10 -8.26
CA TRP A 177 -7.18 -16.49 -7.16
C TRP A 177 -8.14 -15.87 -6.13
N TYR A 178 -7.64 -15.54 -4.94
CA TYR A 178 -8.47 -15.00 -3.86
C TYR A 178 -8.17 -13.53 -3.54
N ILE A 179 -9.23 -12.76 -3.31
CA ILE A 179 -9.17 -11.60 -2.42
C ILE A 179 -9.56 -12.07 -1.01
N VAL A 180 -8.72 -11.78 -0.03
CA VAL A 180 -8.94 -12.17 1.35
C VAL A 180 -9.14 -10.93 2.22
N ASP A 181 -10.34 -10.76 2.78
CA ASP A 181 -10.63 -9.68 3.74
C ASP A 181 -10.25 -10.14 5.15
N LEU A 182 -9.20 -9.54 5.70
CA LEU A 182 -8.78 -9.80 7.07
C LEU A 182 -9.48 -8.84 8.04
N PRO A 183 -9.77 -9.29 9.28
CA PRO A 183 -10.19 -8.41 10.36
C PRO A 183 -9.26 -7.19 10.48
N GLY A 184 -9.82 -5.98 10.59
CA GLY A 184 -9.02 -4.77 10.72
C GLY A 184 -8.46 -4.57 12.13
N TYR A 185 -7.35 -3.85 12.28
CA TYR A 185 -6.81 -3.47 13.60
C TYR A 185 -7.44 -2.19 14.16
N GLY A 186 -7.10 -1.86 15.41
CA GLY A 186 -7.41 -0.57 16.04
C GLY A 186 -8.85 -0.46 16.53
N PHE A 187 -9.47 -1.55 16.95
CA PHE A 187 -10.78 -1.53 17.59
C PHE A 187 -10.71 -0.86 18.97
N ALA A 188 -11.10 0.42 19.04
CA ALA A 188 -11.12 1.21 20.27
C ALA A 188 -11.96 0.57 21.40
N ASN A 189 -13.00 -0.20 21.05
CA ASN A 189 -13.97 -0.76 22.00
C ASN A 189 -13.88 -2.29 22.13
N ALA A 190 -12.89 -2.95 21.53
CA ALA A 190 -12.72 -4.40 21.73
C ALA A 190 -12.04 -4.67 23.09
N PRO A 191 -12.48 -5.71 23.84
CA PRO A 191 -11.78 -6.19 25.03
C PRO A 191 -10.32 -6.51 24.74
N GLU A 192 -9.45 -6.39 25.74
CA GLU A 192 -8.00 -6.61 25.59
C GLU A 192 -7.69 -8.02 25.06
N ALA A 193 -8.41 -9.04 25.53
CA ALA A 193 -8.32 -10.41 25.01
C ALA A 193 -8.61 -10.49 23.49
N ALA A 194 -9.64 -9.78 23.00
CA ALA A 194 -9.97 -9.74 21.58
C ALA A 194 -8.93 -8.96 20.74
N ARG A 195 -8.22 -7.98 21.33
CA ARG A 195 -7.09 -7.29 20.67
C ARG A 195 -5.86 -8.19 20.59
N MET A 196 -5.58 -8.94 21.66
CA MET A 196 -4.48 -9.92 21.69
C MET A 196 -4.73 -11.06 20.70
N ASP A 197 -5.94 -11.62 20.67
CA ASP A 197 -6.36 -12.64 19.71
C ASP A 197 -6.33 -12.15 18.27
N TRP A 198 -6.76 -10.90 18.02
CA TRP A 198 -6.65 -10.29 16.69
C TRP A 198 -5.20 -10.30 16.19
N SER A 199 -4.26 -9.98 17.08
CA SER A 199 -2.85 -9.94 16.76
C SER A 199 -2.26 -11.33 16.54
N SER A 200 -2.59 -12.33 17.36
CA SER A 200 -2.03 -13.69 17.22
C SER A 200 -2.61 -14.42 16.00
N PHE A 201 -3.92 -14.31 15.78
CA PHE A 201 -4.65 -14.90 14.66
C PHE A 201 -4.15 -14.39 13.30
N THR A 202 -4.10 -13.07 13.14
CA THR A 202 -3.72 -12.43 11.88
C THR A 202 -2.24 -12.66 11.58
N LYS A 203 -1.37 -12.62 12.60
CA LYS A 203 0.06 -12.95 12.44
C LYS A 203 0.25 -14.41 12.05
N GLY A 204 -0.49 -15.33 12.70
CA GLY A 204 -0.49 -16.75 12.36
C GLY A 204 -0.90 -17.02 10.92
N TYR A 205 -1.83 -16.24 10.37
CA TYR A 205 -2.16 -16.29 8.95
C TYR A 205 -0.94 -15.93 8.09
N PHE A 206 -0.35 -14.74 8.26
CA PHE A 206 0.78 -14.29 7.43
C PHE A 206 2.04 -15.17 7.54
N LEU A 207 2.29 -15.76 8.71
CA LEU A 207 3.47 -16.60 8.92
C LEU A 207 3.34 -18.00 8.30
N ASN A 208 2.12 -18.49 8.05
CA ASN A 208 1.91 -19.88 7.62
C ASN A 208 1.20 -20.02 6.26
N ARG A 209 0.90 -18.92 5.58
CA ARG A 209 0.11 -18.92 4.35
C ARG A 209 1.00 -18.84 3.11
N GLU A 210 1.35 -20.00 2.58
CA GLU A 210 2.26 -20.13 1.43
C GLU A 210 1.70 -19.54 0.12
N THR A 211 0.37 -19.50 -0.01
CA THR A 211 -0.32 -18.94 -1.18
C THR A 211 -0.39 -17.41 -1.20
N LEU A 212 0.03 -16.76 -0.12
CA LEU A 212 -0.03 -15.30 0.01
C LEU A 212 0.95 -14.63 -0.95
N VAL A 213 0.43 -13.96 -1.97
CA VAL A 213 1.21 -13.20 -2.95
C VAL A 213 1.67 -11.88 -2.33
N ALA A 214 0.74 -11.10 -1.79
CA ALA A 214 1.03 -9.85 -1.10
C ALA A 214 -0.11 -9.39 -0.18
N VAL A 215 0.23 -8.56 0.79
CA VAL A 215 -0.72 -7.83 1.63
C VAL A 215 -0.98 -6.45 1.03
N LEU A 216 -2.24 -6.15 0.74
CA LEU A 216 -2.71 -4.80 0.46
C LEU A 216 -2.97 -4.09 1.80
N LEU A 217 -2.00 -3.33 2.29
CA LEU A 217 -2.11 -2.58 3.54
C LEU A 217 -2.76 -1.23 3.28
N LEU A 218 -4.04 -1.10 3.65
CA LEU A 218 -4.81 0.11 3.47
C LEU A 218 -4.46 1.15 4.53
N VAL A 219 -4.26 2.39 4.06
CA VAL A 219 -4.01 3.58 4.88
C VAL A 219 -5.00 4.66 4.50
N ASP A 220 -5.62 5.34 5.47
CA ASP A 220 -6.58 6.42 5.21
C ASP A 220 -5.80 7.71 4.90
N ALA A 221 -5.79 8.14 3.64
CA ALA A 221 -5.06 9.34 3.24
C ALA A 221 -5.73 10.63 3.74
N SER A 222 -7.00 10.59 4.17
CA SER A 222 -7.73 11.78 4.60
C SER A 222 -7.36 12.27 6.00
N ILE A 223 -6.46 11.58 6.69
CA ILE A 223 -5.98 11.92 8.03
C ILE A 223 -4.45 11.81 8.11
N PRO A 224 -3.81 12.46 9.11
CA PRO A 224 -2.38 12.29 9.34
C PRO A 224 -1.97 10.82 9.56
N PRO A 225 -0.72 10.44 9.24
CA PRO A 225 -0.17 9.12 9.53
C PRO A 225 -0.47 8.67 10.96
N GLN A 226 -1.01 7.46 11.12
CA GLN A 226 -1.30 6.91 12.44
C GLN A 226 -0.20 5.93 12.84
N LYS A 227 0.23 6.00 14.10
CA LYS A 227 1.25 5.10 14.66
C LYS A 227 0.89 3.62 14.45
N ILE A 228 -0.38 3.26 14.62
CA ILE A 228 -0.84 1.87 14.46
C ILE A 228 -0.69 1.34 13.02
N ASP A 229 -0.82 2.21 12.01
CA ASP A 229 -0.58 1.83 10.60
C ASP A 229 0.92 1.60 10.37
N LEU A 230 1.78 2.46 10.94
CA LEU A 230 3.24 2.33 10.88
C LEU A 230 3.75 1.09 11.62
N ASP A 231 3.20 0.79 12.79
CA ASP A 231 3.56 -0.40 13.58
C ASP A 231 3.19 -1.68 12.82
N CYS A 232 2.02 -1.69 12.16
CA CYS A 232 1.59 -2.80 11.30
C CYS A 232 2.53 -2.98 10.10
N ALA A 233 2.84 -1.89 9.40
CA ALA A 233 3.80 -1.88 8.29
C ALA A 233 5.16 -2.44 8.72
N ASN A 234 5.71 -1.97 9.83
CA ASN A 234 7.00 -2.42 10.35
C ASN A 234 6.97 -3.90 10.73
N TRP A 235 5.85 -4.40 11.28
CA TRP A 235 5.71 -5.82 11.58
C TRP A 235 5.71 -6.68 10.31
N LEU A 236 4.96 -6.29 9.27
CA LEU A 236 4.94 -6.99 7.99
C LEU A 236 6.34 -7.02 7.36
N GLY A 237 7.02 -5.87 7.31
CA GLY A 237 8.37 -5.76 6.79
C GLY A 237 9.36 -6.66 7.53
N ARG A 238 9.41 -6.60 8.87
CA ARG A 238 10.34 -7.43 9.68
C ARG A 238 10.14 -8.94 9.52
N ASN A 239 8.94 -9.36 9.10
CA ASN A 239 8.62 -10.77 8.85
C ASN A 239 8.71 -11.13 7.36
N ASN A 240 9.29 -10.25 6.54
CA ASN A 240 9.47 -10.40 5.10
C ASN A 240 8.16 -10.76 4.38
N ILE A 241 7.05 -10.17 4.82
CA ILE A 241 5.74 -10.35 4.20
C ILE A 241 5.60 -9.32 3.07
N PRO A 242 5.45 -9.74 1.80
CA PRO A 242 5.27 -8.83 0.68
C PRO A 242 4.05 -7.93 0.92
N LEU A 243 4.18 -6.63 0.64
CA LEU A 243 3.11 -5.68 0.87
C LEU A 243 3.05 -4.59 -0.20
N THR A 244 1.86 -4.05 -0.42
CA THR A 244 1.59 -2.85 -1.19
C THR A 244 0.75 -1.90 -0.35
N TYR A 245 1.18 -0.65 -0.22
CA TYR A 245 0.40 0.37 0.45
C TYR A 245 -0.73 0.85 -0.46
N VAL A 246 -1.96 0.79 0.04
CA VAL A 246 -3.13 1.30 -0.68
C VAL A 246 -3.66 2.50 0.08
N PHE A 247 -3.34 3.69 -0.40
CA PHE A 247 -3.85 4.93 0.17
C PHE A 247 -5.30 5.11 -0.27
N THR A 248 -6.22 5.10 0.69
CA THR A 248 -7.66 5.16 0.46
C THR A 248 -8.21 6.57 0.71
N LYS A 249 -9.41 6.84 0.18
CA LYS A 249 -10.14 8.11 0.38
C LYS A 249 -9.39 9.33 -0.14
N CYS A 250 -8.60 9.16 -1.20
CA CYS A 250 -7.85 10.25 -1.83
C CYS A 250 -8.75 11.33 -2.47
N ASP A 251 -10.04 11.06 -2.62
CA ASP A 251 -11.07 12.02 -3.04
C ASP A 251 -11.45 13.06 -1.97
N LYS A 252 -11.14 12.79 -0.70
CA LYS A 252 -11.57 13.66 0.38
C LYS A 252 -10.84 15.00 0.36
N LYS A 253 -11.62 16.08 0.45
CA LYS A 253 -11.09 17.43 0.65
C LYS A 253 -10.45 17.55 2.03
N LYS A 254 -9.56 18.53 2.16
CA LYS A 254 -9.00 18.97 3.45
C LYS A 254 -10.13 19.21 4.44
N SER A 255 -10.08 18.54 5.59
CA SER A 255 -11.03 18.76 6.68
C SER A 255 -10.48 19.83 7.62
N GLY A 256 -11.11 21.01 7.66
CA GLY A 256 -10.73 22.11 8.55
C GLY A 256 -9.25 22.51 8.44
N LYS A 257 -8.52 22.48 9.56
CA LYS A 257 -7.07 22.77 9.62
C LYS A 257 -6.17 21.61 9.19
N GLY A 258 -6.72 20.47 8.77
CA GLY A 258 -5.96 19.27 8.39
C GLY A 258 -5.14 19.43 7.11
N LYS A 259 -4.36 18.41 6.78
CA LYS A 259 -3.64 18.27 5.51
C LYS A 259 -4.52 17.64 4.45
N ARG A 260 -4.22 17.90 3.17
CA ARG A 260 -4.83 17.21 2.04
C ARG A 260 -4.31 15.76 1.95
N PRO A 261 -5.01 14.86 1.26
CA PRO A 261 -4.56 13.48 1.10
C PRO A 261 -3.13 13.32 0.56
N ASP A 262 -2.75 14.12 -0.43
CA ASP A 262 -1.41 14.11 -1.02
C ASP A 262 -0.32 14.52 -0.03
N GLU A 263 -0.60 15.45 0.88
CA GLU A 263 0.32 15.87 1.93
C GLU A 263 0.46 14.79 3.02
N ASN A 264 -0.64 14.15 3.44
CA ASN A 264 -0.58 13.04 4.41
C ASN A 264 0.17 11.82 3.85
N ILE A 265 0.03 11.54 2.55
CA ILE A 265 0.77 10.48 1.87
C ILE A 265 2.27 10.76 1.92
N LYS A 266 2.69 12.00 1.62
CA LYS A 266 4.10 12.41 1.71
C LYS A 266 4.65 12.22 3.13
N ASP A 267 3.91 12.67 4.14
CA ASP A 267 4.30 12.46 5.55
C ASP A 267 4.47 10.96 5.86
N PHE A 268 3.52 10.12 5.41
CA PHE A 268 3.57 8.67 5.62
C PHE A 268 4.81 8.04 4.95
N GLN A 269 5.11 8.46 3.72
CA GLN A 269 6.28 8.02 2.97
C GLN A 269 7.59 8.41 3.66
N GLU A 270 7.68 9.58 4.28
CA GLU A 270 8.87 10.00 5.04
C GLU A 270 9.14 9.09 6.24
N PHE A 271 8.10 8.58 6.92
CA PHE A 271 8.27 7.59 7.98
C PHE A 271 8.76 6.24 7.44
N ILE A 272 8.21 5.79 6.32
CA ILE A 272 8.55 4.50 5.71
C ILE A 272 9.95 4.50 5.12
N LYS A 273 10.38 5.57 4.45
CA LYS A 273 11.72 5.68 3.85
C LYS A 273 12.85 5.42 4.86
N LYS A 274 12.62 5.69 6.15
CA LYS A 274 13.59 5.42 7.23
C LYS A 274 13.71 3.94 7.58
N SER A 275 12.72 3.14 7.21
CA SER A 275 12.59 1.73 7.63
C SER A 275 12.88 0.74 6.52
N TYR A 276 12.82 1.14 5.24
CA TYR A 276 13.02 0.25 4.09
C TYR A 276 14.25 0.65 3.26
N ARG A 277 14.97 -0.36 2.75
CA ARG A 277 16.11 -0.16 1.85
C ARG A 277 15.66 0.28 0.46
N GLU A 278 14.57 -0.30 -0.02
CA GLU A 278 13.93 0.02 -1.29
C GLU A 278 12.52 0.57 -1.04
N PRO A 279 12.03 1.48 -1.89
CA PRO A 279 10.71 2.05 -1.70
C PRO A 279 9.64 0.97 -1.92
N PRO A 280 8.83 0.64 -0.89
CA PRO A 280 7.73 -0.30 -1.07
C PRO A 280 6.70 0.29 -2.06
N PRO A 281 5.99 -0.56 -2.82
CA PRO A 281 4.97 -0.12 -3.77
C PRO A 281 3.82 0.53 -3.02
N TRP A 282 3.33 1.63 -3.56
CA TRP A 282 2.17 2.32 -3.06
C TRP A 282 1.31 2.86 -4.19
N ILE A 283 0.00 2.95 -3.93
CA ILE A 283 -0.96 3.48 -4.90
C ILE A 283 -2.10 4.26 -4.23
N MET A 284 -2.51 5.35 -4.87
CA MET A 284 -3.65 6.17 -4.46
C MET A 284 -4.96 5.59 -4.99
N THR A 285 -5.97 5.51 -4.13
CA THR A 285 -7.27 4.95 -4.47
C THR A 285 -8.44 5.75 -3.90
N SER A 286 -9.57 5.68 -4.60
CA SER A 286 -10.86 6.10 -4.07
C SER A 286 -11.95 5.14 -4.52
N SER A 287 -12.60 4.48 -3.55
CA SER A 287 -13.80 3.68 -3.83
C SER A 287 -15.01 4.53 -4.24
N PHE A 288 -14.95 5.86 -4.04
CA PHE A 288 -16.03 6.77 -4.42
C PHE A 288 -15.88 7.24 -5.87
N THR A 289 -14.69 7.65 -6.29
CA THR A 289 -14.45 8.16 -7.65
C THR A 289 -13.98 7.08 -8.64
N GLY A 290 -13.52 5.92 -8.13
CA GLY A 290 -12.91 4.87 -8.94
C GLY A 290 -11.41 5.07 -9.19
N LEU A 291 -10.80 6.14 -8.65
CA LEU A 291 -9.37 6.41 -8.77
C LEU A 291 -8.53 5.19 -8.36
N GLY A 292 -7.51 4.86 -9.16
CA GLY A 292 -6.49 3.85 -8.86
C GLY A 292 -6.98 2.41 -8.93
N ARG A 293 -8.22 2.18 -9.35
CA ARG A 293 -8.81 0.83 -9.35
C ARG A 293 -8.16 -0.06 -10.40
N ASP A 294 -8.09 0.41 -11.64
CA ASP A 294 -7.58 -0.40 -12.76
C ASP A 294 -6.06 -0.55 -12.65
N GLU A 295 -5.38 0.49 -12.18
CA GLU A 295 -3.95 0.47 -11.86
C GLU A 295 -3.62 -0.52 -10.74
N LEU A 296 -4.42 -0.56 -9.66
CA LEU A 296 -4.24 -1.55 -8.60
C LEU A 296 -4.46 -2.97 -9.11
N LEU A 297 -5.49 -3.21 -9.94
CA LEU A 297 -5.72 -4.51 -10.54
C LEU A 297 -4.57 -4.95 -11.46
N LEU A 298 -3.99 -4.03 -12.22
CA LEU A 298 -2.85 -4.30 -13.08
C LEU A 298 -1.57 -4.63 -12.28
N HIS A 299 -1.33 -3.92 -11.18
CA HIS A 299 -0.24 -4.26 -10.26
C HIS A 299 -0.44 -5.62 -9.58
N MET A 300 -1.66 -5.90 -9.11
CA MET A 300 -1.99 -7.21 -8.52
C MET A 300 -1.77 -8.34 -9.54
N SER A 301 -2.17 -8.13 -10.79
CA SER A 301 -2.01 -9.16 -11.81
C SER A 301 -0.54 -9.40 -12.17
N GLN A 302 0.27 -8.34 -12.21
CA GLN A 302 1.72 -8.46 -12.33
C GLN A 302 2.36 -9.30 -11.22
N LEU A 303 2.01 -9.04 -9.96
CA LEU A 303 2.54 -9.81 -8.84
C LEU A 303 2.07 -11.28 -8.88
N ARG A 304 0.80 -11.51 -9.21
CA ARG A 304 0.23 -12.86 -9.34
C ARG A 304 0.91 -13.65 -10.45
N ASN A 305 1.01 -13.07 -11.64
CA ASN A 305 1.58 -13.73 -12.80
C ASN A 305 3.07 -14.02 -12.58
N TYR A 306 3.81 -13.17 -11.83
CA TYR A 306 5.16 -13.50 -11.41
C TYR A 306 5.23 -14.63 -10.37
N TRP A 307 4.27 -14.67 -9.43
CA TRP A 307 4.18 -15.74 -8.43
C TRP A 307 3.88 -17.12 -9.04
N ASP A 308 3.13 -17.16 -10.14
CA ASP A 308 2.81 -18.38 -10.89
C ASP A 308 3.99 -18.93 -11.74
N ASN A 309 5.05 -18.15 -11.95
CA ASN A 309 6.25 -18.52 -12.74
C ASN A 309 7.36 -19.13 -11.88
#